data_AF-A0A2V9K923-F1
#
_entry.id   AF-A0A2V9K923-F1
#
_cell.length_a   1.000
_cell.length_b   1.000
_cell.length_c   1.000
_cell.angle_alpha   90.00
_cell.angle_beta   90.00
_cell.angle_gamma   90.00
#
_symmetry.space_group_name_H-M   'P 1'
#
loop_
_entity.id
_entity.type
_entity.pdbx_description
1 polymer ?
#
loop_
_entity_poly.entity_id
_entity_poly.type
_entity_poly.pdbx_seq_one_letter_code
_entity_poly.pdbx_strand_id
1 'polypeptide(L)'
;MKLRKTTYLGAVVALALLGSPVRTLPHSRARIAVQSAPSDAVPRATLFAFDDHSIPFWQNLYLTMRAAEKHPANPVVRRGRDGEPDSYGALFYGSVLRRGNTLRMWYIAYDEESLRMLEKRSIYGWRAAYAESTDGIHWSKPNLGLVEYRGSRNNNLVLVDPPDLFGEHLVVLEEPDDPDPSRRYKMMMTTKWQNSWTSVPLYSGDGLRWNLALRTRLDNYALPAGDAVLPTGFLEQCGFYRWRGLYHLTGHQISPHVWLRNGEPTGRVMSIFRSRDLLHWSDTSSLGYVRYGYRSAPLNKAEEAHIPASVWNRGNVLL
;
A
#
# COMPACT_ATOMS: atom_id res chain seq x y z
N MET A 1 28.04 48.55 -13.53
CA MET A 1 26.59 48.80 -13.64
C MET A 1 26.01 48.76 -12.22
N LYS A 2 25.60 49.92 -11.68
CA LYS A 2 25.19 50.11 -10.27
C LYS A 2 23.74 49.64 -10.05
N LEU A 3 23.50 48.81 -9.03
CA LEU A 3 22.14 48.48 -8.56
C LEU A 3 21.51 49.71 -7.88
N ARG A 4 20.32 50.12 -8.34
CA ARG A 4 19.46 51.08 -7.64
C ARG A 4 18.55 50.31 -6.67
N LYS A 5 18.61 50.67 -5.38
CA LYS A 5 17.58 50.34 -4.38
C LYS A 5 16.41 51.29 -4.59
N THR A 6 15.22 50.73 -4.80
CA THR A 6 13.97 51.50 -4.83
C THR A 6 13.29 51.39 -3.48
N THR A 7 13.20 52.50 -2.78
CA THR A 7 12.47 52.67 -1.52
C THR A 7 10.99 52.89 -1.84
N TYR A 8 10.09 52.08 -1.30
CA TYR A 8 8.64 52.37 -1.35
C TYR A 8 8.21 53.08 -0.07
N LEU A 9 7.68 54.29 -0.26
CA LEU A 9 7.11 55.15 0.77
C LEU A 9 5.73 54.60 1.17
N GLY A 10 5.53 54.33 2.46
CA GLY A 10 4.25 53.87 2.99
C GLY A 10 3.19 54.98 2.95
N ALA A 11 2.03 54.67 2.37
CA ALA A 11 0.82 55.46 2.53
C ALA A 11 0.01 54.88 3.69
N VAL A 12 -0.16 55.65 4.77
CA VAL A 12 -1.06 55.32 5.87
C VAL A 12 -2.46 55.79 5.48
N VAL A 13 -3.37 54.86 5.22
CA VAL A 13 -4.80 55.14 5.12
C VAL A 13 -5.43 54.87 6.49
N ALA A 14 -5.82 55.94 7.19
CA ALA A 14 -6.63 55.83 8.40
C ALA A 14 -8.10 55.64 7.98
N LEU A 15 -8.60 54.41 8.11
CA LEU A 15 -10.03 54.11 7.96
C LEU A 15 -10.70 54.23 9.34
N ALA A 16 -11.54 55.24 9.52
CA ALA A 16 -12.39 55.37 10.70
C ALA A 16 -13.47 54.27 10.68
N LEU A 17 -13.35 53.29 11.56
CA LEU A 17 -14.38 52.27 11.78
C LEU A 17 -15.48 52.85 12.67
N LEU A 18 -16.56 53.33 12.06
CA LEU A 18 -17.83 53.52 12.76
C LEU A 18 -18.38 52.14 13.16
N GLY A 19 -18.41 51.88 14.46
CA GLY A 19 -18.92 50.63 15.03
C GLY A 19 -20.39 50.43 14.69
N SER A 20 -20.65 49.58 13.70
CA SER A 20 -21.96 48.94 13.55
C SER A 20 -21.98 47.69 14.43
N PRO A 21 -23.06 47.43 15.19
CA PRO A 21 -23.14 46.24 16.01
C PRO A 21 -23.06 45.01 15.10
N VAL A 22 -22.07 44.15 15.37
CA VAL A 22 -21.93 42.85 14.72
C VAL A 22 -23.22 42.08 14.99
N ARG A 23 -24.06 41.94 13.97
CA ARG A 23 -25.19 41.02 13.99
C ARG A 23 -24.60 39.63 14.20
N THR A 24 -24.79 39.07 15.38
CA THR A 24 -24.50 37.65 15.64
C THR A 24 -25.41 36.84 14.73
N LEU A 25 -24.88 36.40 13.59
CA LEU A 25 -25.55 35.40 12.77
C LEU A 25 -25.72 34.14 13.63
N PRO A 26 -26.89 33.48 13.61
CA PRO A 26 -27.07 32.23 14.31
C PRO A 26 -25.96 31.27 13.86
N HIS A 27 -25.38 30.51 14.80
CA HIS A 27 -24.39 29.47 14.51
C HIS A 27 -25.04 28.37 13.67
N SER A 28 -25.24 28.62 12.38
CA SER A 28 -25.49 27.56 11.40
C SER A 28 -24.25 26.69 11.42
N ARG A 29 -24.40 25.39 11.65
CA ARG A 29 -23.31 24.43 11.45
C ARG A 29 -22.72 24.68 10.06
N ALA A 30 -21.52 25.25 9.99
CA ALA A 30 -20.87 25.55 8.74
C ALA A 30 -20.76 24.23 7.94
N ARG A 31 -21.31 24.22 6.73
CA ARG A 31 -21.20 23.07 5.82
C ARG A 31 -19.96 23.28 4.96
N ILE A 32 -19.23 22.20 4.71
CA ILE A 32 -18.03 22.24 3.87
C ILE A 32 -18.50 22.12 2.42
N ALA A 33 -18.18 23.12 1.61
CA ALA A 33 -18.37 23.05 0.17
C ALA A 33 -17.20 22.26 -0.43
N VAL A 34 -17.47 21.06 -0.91
CA VAL A 34 -16.52 20.27 -1.71
C VAL A 34 -16.87 20.53 -3.17
N GLN A 35 -15.90 20.94 -3.99
CA GLN A 35 -16.11 21.08 -5.42
C GLN A 35 -16.28 19.68 -6.03
N SER A 36 -17.52 19.24 -6.16
CA SER A 36 -17.96 18.26 -7.15
C SER A 36 -19.29 18.77 -7.66
N ALA A 37 -19.53 18.82 -8.96
CA ALA A 37 -20.84 19.18 -9.48
C ALA A 37 -21.84 18.04 -9.20
N PRO A 38 -23.04 18.29 -8.61
CA PRO A 38 -23.50 19.52 -7.96
C PRO A 38 -22.97 19.62 -6.52
N SER A 39 -22.81 20.86 -6.04
CA SER A 39 -22.19 21.20 -4.75
C SER A 39 -22.94 20.60 -3.55
N ASP A 40 -22.56 19.39 -3.15
CA ASP A 40 -23.04 18.79 -1.93
C ASP A 40 -22.33 19.41 -0.73
N ALA A 41 -22.98 20.39 -0.11
CA ALA A 41 -22.53 20.94 1.15
C ALA A 41 -22.66 19.86 2.24
N VAL A 42 -21.54 19.27 2.65
CA VAL A 42 -21.52 18.17 3.63
C VAL A 42 -21.20 18.69 5.05
N PRO A 43 -21.75 18.07 6.10
CA PRO A 43 -21.39 18.41 7.48
C PRO A 43 -19.96 18.01 7.85
N ARG A 44 -19.33 17.12 7.08
CA ARG A 44 -17.94 16.68 7.25
C ARG A 44 -17.37 16.27 5.88
N ALA A 45 -16.18 16.75 5.57
CA ALA A 45 -15.39 16.33 4.41
C ALA A 45 -14.02 15.82 4.89
N THR A 46 -13.47 14.82 4.20
CA THR A 46 -12.08 14.39 4.37
C THR A 46 -11.33 14.91 3.15
N LEU A 47 -10.46 15.90 3.35
CA LEU A 47 -9.58 16.42 2.30
C LEU A 47 -8.20 15.82 2.46
N PHE A 48 -7.59 15.40 1.36
CA PHE A 48 -6.21 14.94 1.38
C PHE A 48 -5.28 16.12 1.12
N ALA A 49 -4.12 16.15 1.79
CA ALA A 49 -3.19 17.25 1.67
C ALA A 49 -2.70 17.48 0.22
N PHE A 50 -2.74 16.45 -0.62
CA PHE A 50 -2.37 16.49 -2.03
C PHE A 50 -3.57 16.62 -2.99
N ASP A 51 -4.78 16.85 -2.48
CA ASP A 51 -5.98 17.01 -3.29
C ASP A 51 -5.99 18.39 -3.96
N ASP A 52 -5.61 18.43 -5.24
CA ASP A 52 -5.61 19.65 -6.07
C ASP A 52 -6.97 19.95 -6.71
N HIS A 53 -7.97 19.09 -6.51
CA HIS A 53 -9.33 19.27 -6.99
C HIS A 53 -10.23 19.94 -5.94
N SER A 54 -10.22 19.42 -4.72
CA SER A 54 -11.03 19.95 -3.62
C SER A 54 -10.37 21.15 -2.92
N ILE A 55 -9.07 21.38 -3.13
CA ILE A 55 -8.31 22.52 -2.59
C ILE A 55 -7.80 23.38 -3.76
N PRO A 56 -8.68 24.11 -4.45
CA PRO A 56 -8.33 24.83 -5.68
C PRO A 56 -7.47 26.08 -5.44
N PHE A 57 -7.35 26.55 -4.20
CA PHE A 57 -6.58 27.75 -3.83
C PHE A 57 -5.36 27.37 -2.98
N TRP A 58 -4.18 27.64 -3.52
CA TRP A 58 -2.91 27.09 -3.05
C TRP A 58 -1.76 28.10 -3.22
N GLN A 59 -2.10 29.39 -3.31
CA GLN A 59 -1.10 30.46 -3.36
C GLN A 59 -0.23 30.39 -2.11
N ASN A 60 1.08 30.21 -2.32
CA ASN A 60 2.08 30.02 -1.27
C ASN A 60 1.84 28.78 -0.37
N LEU A 61 1.14 27.76 -0.85
CA LEU A 61 0.96 26.49 -0.15
C LEU A 61 2.19 25.60 -0.30
N TYR A 62 2.72 25.10 0.81
CA TYR A 62 3.77 24.10 0.83
C TYR A 62 3.33 22.89 1.66
N LEU A 63 3.34 21.71 1.04
CA LEU A 63 2.94 20.47 1.69
C LEU A 63 4.17 19.75 2.25
N THR A 64 4.13 19.45 3.54
CA THR A 64 5.12 18.58 4.18
C THR A 64 4.43 17.35 4.72
N MET A 65 5.02 16.18 4.47
CA MET A 65 4.65 14.99 5.23
C MET A 65 5.00 15.21 6.69
N ARG A 66 4.07 14.85 7.59
CA ARG A 66 4.32 14.84 9.03
C ARG A 66 4.66 13.42 9.44
N ALA A 67 5.69 13.26 10.27
CA ALA A 67 5.98 11.97 10.87
C ALA A 67 4.80 11.55 11.74
N ALA A 68 4.32 10.30 11.57
CA ALA A 68 3.30 9.74 12.43
C ALA A 68 3.88 9.46 13.83
N GLU A 69 3.09 9.74 14.86
CA GLU A 69 3.41 9.29 16.22
C GLU A 69 3.07 7.81 16.35
N LYS A 70 4.04 6.99 16.75
CA LYS A 70 3.83 5.56 16.96
C LYS A 70 3.02 5.36 18.25
N HIS A 71 2.03 4.49 18.20
CA HIS A 71 1.28 4.10 19.39
C HIS A 71 2.23 3.55 20.48
N PRO A 72 2.03 3.83 21.79
CA PRO A 72 2.91 3.35 22.86
C PRO A 72 3.08 1.82 22.90
N ALA A 73 2.10 1.07 22.41
CA ALA A 73 2.17 -0.39 22.31
C ALA A 73 3.03 -0.91 21.14
N ASN A 74 3.62 -0.04 20.31
CA ASN A 74 4.37 -0.43 19.12
C ASN A 74 5.55 -1.40 19.43
N PRO A 75 5.69 -2.54 18.72
CA PRO A 75 4.77 -3.02 17.69
C PRO A 75 3.50 -3.62 18.28
N VAL A 76 2.35 -3.28 17.68
CA VAL A 76 1.01 -3.75 18.08
C VAL A 76 0.75 -5.21 17.71
N VAL A 77 1.49 -5.73 16.72
CA VAL A 77 1.58 -7.16 16.45
C VAL A 77 2.97 -7.61 16.87
N ARG A 78 3.03 -8.48 17.88
CA ARG A 78 4.29 -9.05 18.40
C ARG A 78 4.69 -10.29 17.61
N ARG A 79 5.98 -10.61 17.62
CA ARG A 79 6.50 -11.90 17.15
C ARG A 79 5.89 -13.04 17.95
N GLY A 80 5.87 -14.22 17.36
CA GLY A 80 5.48 -15.43 18.06
C GLY A 80 6.49 -15.83 19.13
N ARG A 81 6.12 -16.83 19.93
CA ARG A 81 7.03 -17.50 20.87
C ARG A 81 7.99 -18.42 20.13
N ASP A 82 9.04 -18.87 20.82
CA ASP A 82 9.95 -19.87 20.28
C ASP A 82 9.18 -21.10 19.79
N GLY A 83 9.48 -21.54 18.57
CA GLY A 83 8.77 -22.64 17.92
C GLY A 83 7.48 -22.25 17.20
N GLU A 84 7.03 -20.99 17.24
CA GLU A 84 5.95 -20.49 16.40
C GLU A 84 6.47 -20.00 15.03
N PRO A 85 5.63 -20.02 13.97
CA PRO A 85 6.07 -19.70 12.61
C PRO A 85 6.62 -18.28 12.40
N ASP A 86 6.23 -17.32 13.25
CA ASP A 86 6.69 -15.93 13.22
C ASP A 86 7.52 -15.55 14.46
N SER A 87 8.18 -16.55 15.06
CA SER A 87 9.09 -16.39 16.20
C SER A 87 10.21 -15.38 15.92
N TYR A 88 10.70 -15.31 14.68
CA TYR A 88 11.69 -14.32 14.29
C TYR A 88 11.06 -13.04 13.71
N GLY A 89 9.99 -13.13 12.93
CA GLY A 89 9.37 -11.94 12.37
C GLY A 89 7.92 -12.11 11.96
N ALA A 90 7.09 -11.17 12.43
CA ALA A 90 5.77 -10.86 11.90
C ALA A 90 5.90 -9.60 11.03
N LEU A 91 6.29 -9.79 9.77
CA LEU A 91 6.54 -8.68 8.83
C LEU A 91 5.22 -8.19 8.24
N PHE A 92 4.88 -6.94 8.54
CA PHE A 92 3.70 -6.29 7.97
C PHE A 92 4.00 -5.71 6.58
N TYR A 93 4.34 -6.61 5.65
CA TYR A 93 4.23 -6.43 4.20
C TYR A 93 2.97 -7.16 3.77
N GLY A 94 1.84 -6.59 4.16
CA GLY A 94 0.57 -7.29 4.27
C GLY A 94 -0.64 -6.40 4.02
N SER A 95 -1.81 -6.87 4.43
CA SER A 95 -3.06 -6.13 4.29
C SER A 95 -3.96 -6.29 5.50
N VAL A 96 -4.69 -5.22 5.83
CA VAL A 96 -5.75 -5.24 6.85
C VAL A 96 -7.06 -4.88 6.18
N LEU A 97 -8.05 -5.78 6.26
CA LEU A 97 -9.41 -5.55 5.78
C LEU A 97 -10.40 -5.62 6.96
N ARG A 98 -11.47 -4.84 6.91
CA ARG A 98 -12.52 -4.85 7.94
C ARG A 98 -13.72 -5.64 7.44
N ARG A 99 -14.14 -6.65 8.23
CA ARG A 99 -15.38 -7.40 8.02
C ARG A 99 -16.24 -7.33 9.28
N GLY A 100 -17.34 -6.57 9.20
CA GLY A 100 -18.17 -6.27 10.38
C GLY A 100 -17.37 -5.54 11.47
N ASN A 101 -17.27 -6.15 12.65
CA ASN A 101 -16.50 -5.62 13.78
C ASN A 101 -15.08 -6.19 13.87
N THR A 102 -14.66 -7.03 12.92
CA THR A 102 -13.35 -7.67 12.94
C THR A 102 -12.46 -7.09 11.85
N LEU A 103 -11.28 -6.63 12.25
CA LEU A 103 -10.14 -6.38 11.39
C LEU A 103 -9.40 -7.69 11.17
N ARG A 104 -9.10 -7.98 9.92
CA ARG A 104 -8.44 -9.20 9.45
C ARG A 104 -7.12 -8.79 8.83
N MET A 105 -6.02 -9.33 9.34
CA MET A 105 -4.67 -9.07 8.85
C MET A 105 -4.11 -10.30 8.18
N TRP A 106 -3.55 -10.10 6.99
CA TRP A 106 -2.61 -11.04 6.37
C TRP A 106 -1.22 -10.42 6.42
N TYR A 107 -0.23 -11.21 6.82
CA TYR A 107 1.15 -10.77 6.96
C TYR A 107 2.12 -11.92 6.65
N ILE A 108 3.42 -11.64 6.61
CA ILE A 108 4.45 -12.65 6.39
C ILE A 108 5.08 -13.06 7.73
N ALA A 109 4.99 -14.35 8.03
CA ALA A 109 5.61 -15.03 9.14
C ALA A 109 6.91 -15.70 8.68
N TYR A 110 7.97 -15.53 9.47
CA TYR A 110 9.20 -16.27 9.27
C TYR A 110 9.91 -16.51 10.62
N ASP A 111 10.59 -17.65 10.69
CA ASP A 111 11.41 -18.05 11.82
C ASP A 111 12.90 -17.80 11.54
N GLU A 112 13.75 -18.17 12.50
CA GLU A 112 15.19 -17.95 12.40
C GLU A 112 15.85 -18.79 11.30
N GLU A 113 15.33 -19.99 11.03
CA GLU A 113 15.82 -20.84 9.94
C GLU A 113 15.51 -20.20 8.57
N SER A 114 14.29 -19.71 8.42
CA SER A 114 13.83 -19.00 7.22
C SER A 114 14.65 -17.74 6.95
N LEU A 115 15.09 -17.04 8.01
CA LEU A 115 16.00 -15.90 7.87
C LEU A 115 17.37 -16.32 7.34
N ARG A 116 17.97 -17.39 7.88
CA ARG A 116 19.27 -17.90 7.40
C ARG A 116 19.24 -18.31 5.93
N MET A 117 18.07 -18.69 5.41
CA MET A 117 17.89 -19.00 3.99
C MET A 117 17.97 -17.77 3.07
N LEU A 118 17.73 -16.56 3.58
CA LEU A 118 17.90 -15.33 2.79
C LEU A 118 19.35 -15.11 2.37
N GLU A 119 20.34 -15.50 3.18
CA GLU A 119 21.77 -15.44 2.81
C GLU A 119 22.07 -16.25 1.55
N LYS A 120 21.28 -17.31 1.31
CA LYS A 120 21.34 -18.16 0.12
C LYS A 120 20.37 -17.70 -0.98
N ARG A 121 19.85 -16.46 -0.88
CA ARG A 121 18.84 -15.89 -1.78
C ARG A 121 17.60 -16.79 -1.92
N SER A 122 17.16 -17.37 -0.81
CA SER A 122 15.97 -18.23 -0.74
C SER A 122 14.96 -17.68 0.25
N ILE A 123 13.69 -17.65 -0.15
CA ILE A 123 12.55 -17.31 0.72
C ILE A 123 11.90 -18.52 1.36
N TYR A 124 12.62 -19.64 1.40
CA TYR A 124 12.13 -20.83 2.06
C TYR A 124 11.64 -20.51 3.48
N GLY A 125 10.39 -20.86 3.76
CA GLY A 125 9.78 -20.65 5.08
C GLY A 125 9.17 -19.26 5.33
N TRP A 126 9.24 -18.33 4.38
CA TRP A 126 8.52 -17.05 4.44
C TRP A 126 7.06 -17.27 4.04
N ARG A 127 6.20 -17.44 5.05
CA ARG A 127 4.83 -17.94 4.89
C ARG A 127 3.79 -16.86 5.18
N ALA A 128 2.69 -16.86 4.44
CA ALA A 128 1.54 -16.03 4.77
C ALA A 128 0.88 -16.52 6.08
N ALA A 129 0.55 -15.57 6.95
CA ALA A 129 -0.07 -15.80 8.25
C ALA A 129 -1.21 -14.81 8.48
N TYR A 130 -2.03 -15.10 9.50
CA TYR A 130 -3.28 -14.37 9.75
C TYR A 130 -3.43 -13.92 11.20
N ALA A 131 -4.01 -12.75 11.40
CA ALA A 131 -4.34 -12.23 12.73
C ALA A 131 -5.66 -11.45 12.69
N GLU A 132 -6.34 -11.37 13.84
CA GLU A 132 -7.62 -10.66 13.99
C GLU A 132 -7.56 -9.62 15.10
N SER A 133 -8.34 -8.55 14.96
CA SER A 133 -8.48 -7.51 15.98
C SER A 133 -9.85 -6.86 15.89
N THR A 134 -10.34 -6.27 16.98
CA THR A 134 -11.56 -5.44 16.99
C THR A 134 -11.26 -3.94 17.06
N ASP A 135 -10.04 -3.56 17.43
CA ASP A 135 -9.63 -2.17 17.67
C ASP A 135 -8.38 -1.74 16.88
N GLY A 136 -7.68 -2.69 16.24
CA GLY A 136 -6.46 -2.47 15.47
C GLY A 136 -5.19 -2.31 16.33
N ILE A 137 -5.33 -2.42 17.65
CA ILE A 137 -4.25 -2.26 18.65
C ILE A 137 -3.93 -3.61 19.28
N HIS A 138 -4.94 -4.39 19.64
CA HIS A 138 -4.78 -5.71 20.24
C HIS A 138 -5.11 -6.77 19.19
N TRP A 139 -4.11 -7.58 18.83
CA TRP A 139 -4.21 -8.59 17.79
C TRP A 139 -4.13 -10.00 18.37
N SER A 140 -5.04 -10.87 17.95
CA SER A 140 -5.00 -12.31 18.22
C SER A 140 -4.52 -13.08 17.00
N LYS A 141 -3.67 -14.08 17.20
CA LYS A 141 -3.24 -15.04 16.17
C LYS A 141 -4.01 -16.34 16.38
N PRO A 142 -5.11 -16.57 15.66
CA PRO A 142 -5.95 -17.75 15.90
C PRO A 142 -5.23 -19.03 15.48
N ASN A 143 -5.48 -20.13 16.20
CA ASN A 143 -5.13 -21.45 15.71
C ASN A 143 -6.05 -21.81 14.54
N LEU A 144 -5.53 -21.79 13.32
CA LEU A 144 -6.28 -22.09 12.10
C LEU A 144 -6.34 -23.58 11.79
N GLY A 145 -5.38 -24.39 12.26
CA GLY A 145 -5.34 -25.82 11.98
C GLY A 145 -5.03 -26.20 10.53
N LEU A 146 -4.62 -25.25 9.67
CA LEU A 146 -4.57 -25.42 8.22
C LEU A 146 -3.23 -25.96 7.70
N VAL A 147 -2.12 -25.53 8.29
CA VAL A 147 -0.77 -25.83 7.81
C VAL A 147 -0.01 -26.60 8.88
N GLU A 148 0.65 -27.69 8.47
CA GLU A 148 1.58 -28.40 9.33
C GLU A 148 2.90 -27.64 9.42
N TYR A 149 3.34 -27.37 10.64
CA TYR A 149 4.58 -26.69 10.94
C TYR A 149 5.21 -27.33 12.17
N ARG A 150 6.43 -27.85 12.03
CA ARG A 150 7.18 -28.54 13.09
C ARG A 150 6.37 -29.62 13.81
N GLY A 151 5.65 -30.45 13.04
CA GLY A 151 4.85 -31.57 13.56
C GLY A 151 3.52 -31.17 14.22
N SER A 152 3.10 -29.91 14.12
CA SER A 152 1.84 -29.43 14.68
C SER A 152 1.08 -28.55 13.70
N ARG A 153 -0.26 -28.56 13.79
CA ARG A 153 -1.14 -27.61 13.09
C ARG A 153 -1.63 -26.47 13.98
N ASN A 154 -1.16 -26.41 15.22
CA ASN A 154 -1.50 -25.35 16.17
C ASN A 154 -0.74 -24.05 15.83
N ASN A 155 -1.17 -23.37 14.78
CA ASN A 155 -0.58 -22.14 14.29
C ASN A 155 -1.59 -21.32 13.47
N ASN A 156 -1.20 -20.10 13.12
CA ASN A 156 -2.02 -19.14 12.40
C ASN A 156 -1.61 -18.96 10.92
N LEU A 157 -0.93 -19.94 10.33
CA LEU A 157 -0.57 -19.90 8.92
C LEU A 157 -1.79 -20.14 8.04
N VAL A 158 -1.93 -19.34 6.97
CA VAL A 158 -2.94 -19.60 5.95
C VAL A 158 -2.46 -20.71 5.02
N LEU A 159 -3.38 -21.52 4.51
CA LEU A 159 -3.05 -22.52 3.52
C LEU A 159 -2.77 -21.82 2.19
N VAL A 160 -1.62 -22.11 1.60
CA VAL A 160 -1.25 -21.69 0.25
C VAL A 160 -0.97 -22.95 -0.56
N ASP A 161 -1.60 -23.07 -1.72
CA ASP A 161 -1.39 -24.14 -2.70
C ASP A 161 -0.79 -23.54 -3.99
N PRO A 162 0.36 -24.01 -4.47
CA PRO A 162 1.13 -25.15 -3.95
C PRO A 162 1.88 -24.82 -2.64
N PRO A 163 2.15 -25.81 -1.78
CA PRO A 163 2.70 -25.59 -0.43
C PRO A 163 4.16 -25.12 -0.40
N ASP A 164 4.85 -25.18 -1.54
CA ASP A 164 6.21 -24.69 -1.77
C ASP A 164 6.24 -23.23 -2.26
N LEU A 165 5.08 -22.59 -2.44
CA LEU A 165 4.97 -21.17 -2.74
C LEU A 165 5.14 -20.34 -1.46
N PHE A 166 6.29 -19.69 -1.36
CA PHE A 166 6.61 -18.72 -0.31
C PHE A 166 6.53 -17.29 -0.84
N GLY A 167 6.47 -16.31 0.06
CA GLY A 167 6.48 -14.91 -0.34
C GLY A 167 6.97 -13.96 0.73
N GLU A 168 7.58 -12.85 0.30
CA GLU A 168 8.13 -11.80 1.17
C GLU A 168 7.15 -10.64 1.42
N HIS A 169 6.14 -10.52 0.56
CA HIS A 169 5.13 -9.47 0.59
C HIS A 169 3.83 -10.01 0.01
N LEU A 170 2.70 -9.67 0.63
CA LEU A 170 1.37 -9.86 0.06
C LEU A 170 0.51 -8.59 0.15
N VAL A 171 -0.40 -8.43 -0.80
CA VAL A 171 -1.49 -7.44 -0.75
C VAL A 171 -2.81 -8.13 -1.10
N VAL A 172 -3.87 -7.83 -0.34
CA VAL A 172 -5.16 -8.53 -0.42
C VAL A 172 -6.28 -7.56 -0.79
N LEU A 173 -7.12 -7.99 -1.74
CA LEU A 173 -8.36 -7.35 -2.14
C LEU A 173 -9.54 -8.29 -1.85
N GLU A 174 -10.63 -7.75 -1.30
CA GLU A 174 -11.92 -8.45 -1.21
C GLU A 174 -12.88 -7.91 -2.27
N GLU A 175 -13.51 -8.83 -3.01
CA GLU A 175 -14.58 -8.58 -3.95
C GLU A 175 -15.76 -9.51 -3.61
N PRO A 176 -16.66 -9.08 -2.71
CA PRO A 176 -17.75 -9.92 -2.22
C PRO A 176 -18.75 -10.32 -3.31
N ASP A 177 -18.80 -9.56 -4.40
CA ASP A 177 -19.71 -9.73 -5.53
C ASP A 177 -19.08 -10.48 -6.72
N ASP A 178 -17.90 -11.08 -6.54
CA ASP A 178 -17.33 -11.95 -7.59
C ASP A 178 -18.28 -13.14 -7.86
N PRO A 179 -18.66 -13.41 -9.12
CA PRO A 179 -19.58 -14.50 -9.44
C PRO A 179 -19.01 -15.88 -9.10
N ASP A 180 -17.69 -16.03 -9.03
CA ASP A 180 -17.04 -17.25 -8.54
C ASP A 180 -16.75 -17.09 -7.04
N PRO A 181 -17.47 -17.82 -6.15
CA PRO A 181 -17.30 -17.67 -4.71
C PRO A 181 -15.91 -18.11 -4.22
N SER A 182 -15.15 -18.86 -5.01
CA SER A 182 -13.75 -19.21 -4.71
C SER A 182 -12.76 -18.05 -4.96
N ARG A 183 -13.22 -16.95 -5.57
CA ARG A 183 -12.42 -15.76 -5.92
C ARG A 183 -12.82 -14.50 -5.17
N ARG A 184 -13.62 -14.66 -4.09
CA ARG A 184 -14.03 -13.55 -3.22
C ARG A 184 -12.84 -12.72 -2.73
N TYR A 185 -11.75 -13.39 -2.37
CA TYR A 185 -10.50 -12.74 -2.00
C TYR A 185 -9.45 -12.99 -3.08
N LYS A 186 -8.66 -11.95 -3.34
CA LYS A 186 -7.58 -11.94 -4.32
C LYS A 186 -6.32 -11.45 -3.63
N MET A 187 -5.21 -12.13 -3.83
CA MET A 187 -3.91 -11.74 -3.29
C MET A 187 -2.92 -11.60 -4.43
N MET A 188 -2.11 -10.55 -4.38
CA MET A 188 -0.85 -10.52 -5.12
C MET A 188 0.26 -10.81 -4.10
N MET A 189 1.07 -11.83 -4.33
CA MET A 189 2.17 -12.21 -3.44
C MET A 189 3.50 -12.14 -4.17
N THR A 190 4.46 -11.40 -3.63
CA THR A 190 5.82 -11.32 -4.14
C THR A 190 6.58 -12.60 -3.79
N THR A 191 7.04 -13.30 -4.81
CA THR A 191 7.75 -14.57 -4.72
C THR A 191 9.01 -14.55 -5.58
N LYS A 192 9.86 -15.56 -5.39
CA LYS A 192 11.09 -15.69 -6.15
C LYS A 192 10.78 -16.07 -7.59
N TRP A 193 11.44 -15.43 -8.53
CA TRP A 193 11.38 -15.74 -9.96
C TRP A 193 12.80 -15.75 -10.52
N GLN A 194 13.30 -16.94 -10.85
CA GLN A 194 14.72 -17.17 -11.15
C GLN A 194 15.66 -16.55 -10.08
N ASN A 195 16.50 -15.59 -10.48
CA ASN A 195 17.41 -14.82 -9.64
C ASN A 195 16.87 -13.43 -9.26
N SER A 196 15.57 -13.20 -9.46
CA SER A 196 14.86 -11.96 -9.21
C SER A 196 13.56 -12.23 -8.43
N TRP A 197 12.67 -11.24 -8.40
CA TRP A 197 11.38 -11.27 -7.74
C TRP A 197 10.28 -10.93 -8.73
N THR A 198 9.10 -11.50 -8.52
CA THR A 198 7.88 -11.14 -9.23
C THR A 198 6.69 -11.30 -8.29
N SER A 199 5.50 -10.85 -8.69
CA SER A 199 4.29 -11.08 -7.90
C SER A 199 3.31 -11.96 -8.65
N VAL A 200 2.73 -12.91 -7.94
CA VAL A 200 1.78 -13.90 -8.48
C VAL A 200 0.39 -13.73 -7.87
N PRO A 201 -0.68 -13.96 -8.65
CA PRO A 201 -2.05 -13.89 -8.18
C PRO A 201 -2.49 -15.19 -7.48
N LEU A 202 -3.20 -15.05 -6.36
CA LEU A 202 -3.87 -16.14 -5.66
C LEU A 202 -5.34 -15.81 -5.42
N TYR A 203 -6.18 -16.84 -5.43
CA TYR A 203 -7.62 -16.77 -5.15
C TYR A 203 -7.98 -17.51 -3.87
N SER A 204 -8.94 -16.96 -3.12
CA SER A 204 -9.50 -17.61 -1.95
C SER A 204 -10.98 -17.24 -1.76
N GLY A 205 -11.81 -18.20 -1.35
CA GLY A 205 -13.20 -17.93 -0.98
C GLY A 205 -13.37 -17.44 0.46
N ASP A 206 -12.49 -17.87 1.36
CA ASP A 206 -12.57 -17.59 2.81
C ASP A 206 -11.47 -16.64 3.31
N GLY A 207 -10.45 -16.37 2.49
CA GLY A 207 -9.27 -15.61 2.84
C GLY A 207 -8.23 -16.41 3.65
N LEU A 208 -8.44 -17.71 3.86
CA LEU A 208 -7.56 -18.58 4.67
C LEU A 208 -6.99 -19.74 3.85
N ARG A 209 -7.64 -20.12 2.76
CA ARG A 209 -7.18 -21.15 1.81
C ARG A 209 -6.98 -20.51 0.44
N TRP A 210 -5.73 -20.34 0.06
CA TRP A 210 -5.30 -19.62 -1.13
C TRP A 210 -4.76 -20.59 -2.17
N ASN A 211 -5.25 -20.47 -3.39
CA ASN A 211 -4.77 -21.24 -4.54
C ASN A 211 -4.07 -20.30 -5.51
N LEU A 212 -2.86 -20.66 -5.93
CA LEU A 212 -2.16 -19.99 -7.01
C LEU A 212 -3.02 -20.04 -8.27
N ALA A 213 -3.29 -18.88 -8.86
CA ALA A 213 -4.10 -18.80 -10.07
C ALA A 213 -3.36 -19.31 -11.32
N LEU A 214 -2.04 -19.44 -11.23
CA LEU A 214 -1.18 -20.02 -12.26
C LEU A 214 -1.12 -21.53 -12.15
N ARG A 215 -1.25 -22.20 -13.31
CA ARG A 215 -0.95 -23.62 -13.43
C ARG A 215 0.53 -23.80 -13.73
N THR A 216 1.34 -23.81 -12.68
CA THR A 216 2.79 -23.95 -12.75
C THR A 216 3.31 -24.90 -11.68
N ARG A 217 4.53 -25.38 -11.84
CA ARG A 217 5.29 -26.11 -10.82
C ARG A 217 6.53 -25.30 -10.50
N LEU A 218 6.68 -24.95 -9.22
CA LEU A 218 7.86 -24.24 -8.76
C LEU A 218 9.09 -25.15 -8.86
N ASP A 219 10.23 -24.54 -9.19
CA ASP A 219 11.53 -25.18 -9.14
C ASP A 219 12.38 -24.48 -8.07
N ASN A 220 12.81 -25.24 -7.06
CA ASN A 220 13.53 -24.70 -5.91
C ASN A 220 12.87 -23.44 -5.31
N TYR A 221 11.55 -23.51 -5.09
CA TYR A 221 10.72 -22.44 -4.53
C TYR A 221 10.66 -21.17 -5.40
N ALA A 222 11.04 -21.26 -6.68
CA ALA A 222 11.02 -20.15 -7.63
C ALA A 222 10.05 -20.43 -8.78
N LEU A 223 9.39 -19.36 -9.24
CA LEU A 223 8.57 -19.37 -10.44
C LEU A 223 9.46 -19.60 -11.67
N PRO A 224 9.08 -20.49 -12.60
CA PRO A 224 9.81 -20.69 -13.86
C PRO A 224 9.86 -19.42 -14.72
N ALA A 225 10.86 -19.37 -15.61
CA ALA A 225 11.14 -18.23 -16.48
C ALA A 225 9.91 -17.69 -17.23
N GLY A 226 9.16 -18.59 -17.87
CA GLY A 226 8.05 -18.25 -18.76
C GLY A 226 6.71 -18.01 -18.05
N ASP A 227 6.66 -18.14 -16.73
CA ASP A 227 5.39 -18.16 -15.99
C ASP A 227 5.11 -16.84 -15.25
N ALA A 228 6.01 -15.86 -15.34
CA ALA A 228 5.79 -14.54 -14.76
C ALA A 228 4.64 -13.81 -15.46
N VAL A 229 3.66 -13.31 -14.67
CA VAL A 229 2.51 -12.55 -15.20
C VAL A 229 2.76 -11.06 -15.30
N LEU A 230 3.65 -10.53 -14.46
CA LEU A 230 4.04 -9.13 -14.49
C LEU A 230 5.17 -8.92 -15.51
N PRO A 231 5.21 -7.75 -16.17
CA PRO A 231 6.34 -7.39 -17.03
C PRO A 231 7.66 -7.51 -16.27
N THR A 232 8.71 -7.96 -16.97
CA THR A 232 10.05 -8.12 -16.40
C THR A 232 10.56 -6.79 -15.85
N GLY A 233 10.79 -6.75 -14.54
CA GLY A 233 11.40 -5.60 -13.89
C GLY A 233 11.27 -5.67 -12.38
N PHE A 234 12.01 -4.79 -11.71
CA PHE A 234 11.87 -4.62 -10.28
C PHE A 234 10.53 -3.94 -9.94
N LEU A 235 9.75 -4.55 -9.05
CA LEU A 235 8.57 -3.96 -8.44
C LEU A 235 8.45 -4.48 -7.01
N GLU A 236 8.65 -3.62 -6.01
CA GLU A 236 8.19 -3.89 -4.66
C GLU A 236 6.75 -3.36 -4.57
N GLN A 237 5.78 -4.26 -4.72
CA GLN A 237 4.35 -3.91 -4.64
C GLN A 237 4.00 -3.27 -3.29
N CYS A 238 2.85 -2.62 -3.18
CA CYS A 238 2.39 -1.99 -1.94
C CYS A 238 0.88 -1.74 -1.90
N GLY A 239 0.18 -1.79 -3.04
CA GLY A 239 -1.25 -1.50 -3.11
C GLY A 239 -1.92 -2.28 -4.22
N PHE A 240 -3.17 -2.67 -3.98
CA PHE A 240 -3.91 -3.50 -4.90
C PHE A 240 -5.39 -3.15 -4.83
N TYR A 241 -5.98 -2.76 -5.96
CA TYR A 241 -7.37 -2.33 -6.02
C TYR A 241 -7.98 -2.54 -7.41
N ARG A 242 -9.32 -2.57 -7.46
CA ARG A 242 -10.08 -2.56 -8.71
C ARG A 242 -10.70 -1.18 -8.95
N TRP A 243 -10.60 -0.68 -10.17
CA TRP A 243 -11.17 0.59 -10.59
C TRP A 243 -11.57 0.54 -12.06
N ARG A 244 -12.80 0.97 -12.38
CA ARG A 244 -13.34 1.01 -13.76
C ARG A 244 -13.11 -0.30 -14.55
N GLY A 245 -13.34 -1.43 -13.89
CA GLY A 245 -13.23 -2.76 -14.50
C GLY A 245 -11.80 -3.31 -14.63
N LEU A 246 -10.78 -2.59 -14.16
CA LEU A 246 -9.38 -3.02 -14.18
C LEU A 246 -8.83 -3.18 -12.77
N TYR A 247 -8.01 -4.20 -12.57
CA TYR A 247 -7.13 -4.34 -11.43
C TYR A 247 -5.91 -3.47 -11.60
N HIS A 248 -5.47 -2.87 -10.51
CA HIS A 248 -4.28 -2.03 -10.44
C HIS A 248 -3.39 -2.55 -9.31
N LEU A 249 -2.14 -2.81 -9.63
CA LEU A 249 -1.08 -3.13 -8.67
C LEU A 249 -0.12 -1.96 -8.61
N THR A 250 0.02 -1.37 -7.44
CA THR A 250 0.97 -0.29 -7.20
C THR A 250 2.16 -0.79 -6.42
N GLY A 251 3.30 -0.16 -6.64
CA GLY A 251 4.56 -0.45 -5.96
C GLY A 251 5.58 0.58 -6.34
N HIS A 252 6.73 0.59 -5.67
CA HIS A 252 7.83 1.44 -6.12
C HIS A 252 8.73 0.69 -7.08
N GLN A 253 9.27 1.42 -8.05
CA GLN A 253 10.33 0.96 -8.94
C GLN A 253 11.53 1.90 -8.83
N ILE A 254 12.66 1.47 -9.36
CA ILE A 254 13.90 2.25 -9.45
C ILE A 254 14.42 2.19 -10.89
N SER A 255 15.25 3.16 -11.30
CA SER A 255 15.95 3.05 -12.58
C SER A 255 16.85 1.79 -12.62
N PRO A 256 16.96 1.09 -13.77
CA PRO A 256 16.47 1.48 -15.09
C PRO A 256 15.03 1.04 -15.42
N HIS A 257 14.29 0.46 -14.47
CA HIS A 257 12.92 -0.04 -14.69
C HIS A 257 11.85 1.06 -14.75
N VAL A 258 12.18 2.25 -14.23
CA VAL A 258 11.35 3.46 -14.31
C VAL A 258 12.25 4.68 -14.44
N TRP A 259 11.71 5.74 -15.04
CA TRP A 259 12.38 7.02 -15.29
C TRP A 259 11.41 8.16 -14.96
N LEU A 260 11.95 9.34 -14.61
CA LEU A 260 11.15 10.55 -14.53
C LEU A 260 10.63 10.93 -15.93
N ARG A 261 9.55 11.72 -16.00
CA ARG A 261 8.93 12.11 -17.29
C ARG A 261 9.87 12.87 -18.23
N ASN A 262 10.90 13.51 -17.69
CA ASN A 262 11.94 14.20 -18.45
C ASN A 262 13.09 13.26 -18.90
N GLY A 263 13.01 11.96 -18.61
CA GLY A 263 14.01 10.95 -18.97
C GLY A 263 15.16 10.81 -17.96
N GLU A 264 15.18 11.57 -16.88
CA GLU A 264 16.21 11.46 -15.86
C GLU A 264 16.05 10.18 -15.01
N PRO A 265 17.16 9.60 -14.51
CA PRO A 265 17.09 8.46 -13.61
C PRO A 265 16.42 8.85 -12.30
N THR A 266 15.99 7.85 -11.55
CA THR A 266 15.32 8.03 -10.27
C THR A 266 15.71 6.92 -9.31
N GLY A 267 15.77 7.29 -8.03
CA GLY A 267 15.62 6.34 -6.92
C GLY A 267 14.19 5.80 -6.90
N ARG A 268 13.66 5.48 -5.71
CA ARG A 268 12.33 4.90 -5.63
C ARG A 268 11.21 5.90 -5.92
N VAL A 269 10.42 5.61 -6.94
CA VAL A 269 9.18 6.30 -7.31
C VAL A 269 8.06 5.29 -7.51
N MET A 270 6.82 5.75 -7.37
CA MET A 270 5.66 4.87 -7.51
C MET A 270 5.38 4.56 -8.98
N SER A 271 5.05 3.30 -9.26
CA SER A 271 4.54 2.82 -10.53
C SER A 271 3.21 2.10 -10.33
N ILE A 272 2.39 2.11 -11.37
CA ILE A 272 1.07 1.48 -11.39
C ILE A 272 0.99 0.55 -12.60
N PHE A 273 0.79 -0.74 -12.33
CA PHE A 273 0.50 -1.76 -13.32
C PHE A 273 -1.00 -2.03 -13.35
N ARG A 274 -1.52 -2.50 -14.49
CA ARG A 274 -2.95 -2.77 -14.69
C ARG A 274 -3.21 -4.08 -15.41
N SER A 275 -4.29 -4.75 -15.02
CA SER A 275 -4.74 -6.02 -15.62
C SER A 275 -6.27 -6.09 -15.62
N ARG A 276 -6.84 -6.86 -16.56
CA ARG A 276 -8.29 -7.17 -16.57
C ARG A 276 -8.64 -8.38 -15.69
N ASP A 277 -7.70 -9.28 -15.46
CA ASP A 277 -7.97 -10.62 -14.93
C ASP A 277 -6.87 -11.17 -14.00
N LEU A 278 -5.89 -10.34 -13.65
CA LEU A 278 -4.68 -10.65 -12.85
C LEU A 278 -3.66 -11.59 -13.50
N LEU A 279 -4.00 -12.21 -14.63
CA LEU A 279 -3.12 -13.11 -15.36
C LEU A 279 -2.41 -12.40 -16.51
N HIS A 280 -3.09 -11.45 -17.14
CA HIS A 280 -2.57 -10.68 -18.27
C HIS A 280 -2.41 -9.22 -17.85
N TRP A 281 -1.18 -8.81 -17.58
CA TRP A 281 -0.84 -7.43 -17.23
C TRP A 281 -0.42 -6.65 -18.48
N SER A 282 -0.70 -5.34 -18.49
CA SER A 282 -0.19 -4.48 -19.54
C SER A 282 1.35 -4.41 -19.47
N ASP A 283 2.02 -4.51 -20.62
CA ASP A 283 3.48 -4.34 -20.73
C ASP A 283 3.97 -2.95 -20.30
N THR A 284 3.05 -1.98 -20.25
CA THR A 284 3.34 -0.60 -19.84
C THR A 284 2.81 -0.33 -18.44
N SER A 285 3.67 0.22 -17.60
CA SER A 285 3.27 0.82 -16.33
C SER A 285 2.96 2.31 -16.51
N SER A 286 2.28 2.89 -15.52
CA SER A 286 2.13 4.34 -15.39
C SER A 286 2.98 4.84 -14.24
N LEU A 287 3.67 5.97 -14.42
CA LEU A 287 4.31 6.69 -13.33
C LEU A 287 3.23 7.19 -12.37
N GLY A 288 3.29 6.74 -11.12
CA GLY A 288 2.38 7.12 -10.05
C GLY A 288 2.85 8.38 -9.31
N TYR A 289 2.69 8.39 -7.98
CA TYR A 289 3.13 9.48 -7.13
C TYR A 289 4.65 9.72 -7.21
N VAL A 290 5.01 10.95 -7.53
CA VAL A 290 6.36 11.51 -7.39
C VAL A 290 6.22 12.74 -6.50
N ARG A 291 7.03 12.80 -5.43
CA ARG A 291 6.96 13.91 -4.47
C ARG A 291 7.23 15.24 -5.17
N TYR A 292 6.45 16.26 -4.81
CA TYR A 292 6.70 17.62 -5.30
C TYR A 292 8.14 18.07 -4.98
N GLY A 293 8.83 18.60 -5.99
CA GLY A 293 10.21 19.04 -5.85
C GLY A 293 11.26 17.92 -5.79
N TYR A 294 10.85 16.66 -5.97
CA TYR A 294 11.81 15.56 -6.15
C TYR A 294 12.76 15.90 -7.30
N ARG A 295 14.05 15.74 -7.04
CA ARG A 295 15.11 15.87 -8.03
C ARG A 295 15.74 14.51 -8.22
N SER A 296 16.10 14.19 -9.46
CA SER A 296 16.83 12.97 -9.78
C SER A 296 17.98 12.77 -8.79
N ALA A 297 17.95 11.65 -8.10
CA ALA A 297 18.95 11.26 -7.12
C ALA A 297 19.17 9.75 -7.18
N PRO A 298 20.40 9.26 -6.94
CA PRO A 298 20.63 7.83 -6.81
C PRO A 298 19.83 7.21 -5.67
N LEU A 299 19.59 5.89 -5.78
CA LEU A 299 18.94 5.10 -4.74
C LEU A 299 19.54 5.35 -3.35
N ASN A 300 18.69 5.57 -2.35
CA ASN A 300 19.03 5.87 -0.96
C ASN A 300 19.88 7.15 -0.74
N LYS A 301 19.93 8.08 -1.70
CA LYS A 301 20.67 9.35 -1.57
C LYS A 301 19.79 10.58 -1.38
N ALA A 302 18.48 10.45 -1.50
CA ALA A 302 17.50 11.51 -1.26
C ALA A 302 16.25 10.94 -0.59
N GLU A 303 15.26 11.80 -0.34
CA GLU A 303 13.94 11.37 0.11
C GLU A 303 13.25 10.54 -0.99
N GLU A 304 12.77 9.36 -0.64
CA GLU A 304 12.22 8.37 -1.56
C GLU A 304 10.81 7.94 -1.18
N ALA A 305 10.01 7.56 -2.17
CA ALA A 305 8.78 6.80 -1.92
C ALA A 305 9.15 5.33 -1.67
N HIS A 306 8.57 4.70 -0.65
CA HIS A 306 8.76 3.28 -0.38
C HIS A 306 7.39 2.63 -0.15
N ILE A 307 7.36 1.31 0.09
CA ILE A 307 6.17 0.48 0.41
C ILE A 307 5.01 1.21 1.12
N PRO A 308 5.18 2.05 2.16
CA PRO A 308 4.04 2.74 2.78
C PRO A 308 3.32 3.76 1.88
N ALA A 309 3.95 4.22 0.79
CA ALA A 309 3.32 5.04 -0.25
C ALA A 309 2.52 4.11 -1.16
N SER A 310 1.20 4.10 -1.01
CA SER A 310 0.32 3.16 -1.71
C SER A 310 -1.07 3.75 -1.91
N VAL A 311 -1.75 3.27 -2.95
CA VAL A 311 -3.15 3.63 -3.20
C VAL A 311 -4.04 2.88 -2.23
N TRP A 312 -4.65 3.63 -1.31
CA TRP A 312 -5.69 3.10 -0.46
C TRP A 312 -7.07 3.47 -1.01
N ASN A 313 -7.63 2.56 -1.79
CA ASN A 313 -8.94 2.74 -2.43
C ASN A 313 -10.06 2.61 -1.40
N ARG A 314 -10.64 3.75 -1.00
CA ARG A 314 -11.81 3.81 -0.10
C ARG A 314 -13.16 3.80 -0.85
N GLY A 315 -13.16 3.47 -2.14
CA GLY A 315 -14.32 3.50 -3.02
C GLY A 315 -14.71 4.91 -3.51
N ASN A 316 -14.16 5.97 -2.90
CA ASN A 316 -14.43 7.36 -3.26
C ASN A 316 -13.17 8.19 -3.55
N VAL A 317 -11.96 7.68 -3.23
CA VAL A 317 -10.67 8.33 -3.50
C VAL A 317 -9.63 7.27 -3.84
N LEU A 318 -8.84 7.54 -4.89
CA LEU A 318 -7.60 6.86 -5.22
C LEU A 318 -6.47 7.69 -4.59
N LEU A 319 -5.78 7.14 -3.58
CA LEU A 319 -4.67 7.81 -2.88
C LEU A 319 -3.31 7.60 -3.55
#